data_AF-A0A1K1ZRF8-F1
#
_entry.id   AF-A0A1K1ZRF8-F1
#
_cell.length_a   1.000
_cell.length_b   1.000
_cell.length_c   1.000
_cell.angle_alpha   90.00
_cell.angle_beta   90.00
_cell.angle_gamma   90.00
#
_symmetry.space_group_name_H-M   'P 1'
#
loop_
_entity.id
_entity.type
_entity.pdbx_description
1 polymer ?
#
loop_
_entity_poly.entity_id
_entity_poly.type
_entity_poly.pdbx_seq_one_letter_code
_entity_poly.pdbx_strand_id
1 'polypeptide(L)'
;MRFLSLLIALMAASLAWAEPAAEMSEPVGGWRFNGLLDRTENPQVAYPTPPIDRGVQRNRTMIEGRLKDIGTARQPHSLAVNGNPLNLYTDDEGRFGRPYAFGAGSNSVEVRSSEGKSLKRVQFYEANNLRTPAQIRVVLGWDDPKAELDLHIVTPDGQHAFFGRPALTNGGGLDPDGVDGPGPEMFTMTAPMHGTYLVYVNYWGNYGSGGYNFDETSNQNEVITSQINLVLNENTVDEKRETFVVPLRAIGDLLLVKTFNY
;
A
#
# COMPACT_ATOMS: atom_id res chain seq x y z
N MET A 1 41.09 -58.63 21.32
CA MET A 1 40.78 -57.81 22.52
C MET A 1 41.24 -56.40 22.21
N ARG A 2 40.44 -55.35 22.05
CA ARG A 2 39.01 -55.06 22.26
C ARG A 2 38.63 -54.03 21.18
N PHE A 3 37.65 -54.36 20.35
CA PHE A 3 36.89 -53.37 19.56
C PHE A 3 35.58 -53.19 20.32
N LEU A 4 35.27 -51.99 20.80
CA LEU A 4 33.87 -51.61 21.07
C LEU A 4 33.69 -50.09 21.13
N SER A 5 33.13 -49.60 20.04
CA SER A 5 32.01 -48.65 19.98
C SER A 5 32.12 -47.30 20.69
N LEU A 6 32.51 -46.27 19.93
CA LEU A 6 32.08 -44.90 20.20
C LEU A 6 30.93 -44.57 19.25
N LEU A 7 29.73 -44.51 19.80
CA LEU A 7 28.48 -44.15 19.15
C LEU A 7 28.57 -42.69 18.68
N ILE A 8 28.55 -42.46 17.36
CA ILE A 8 28.43 -41.11 16.79
C ILE A 8 26.97 -40.69 16.98
N ALA A 9 26.72 -39.86 17.98
CA ALA A 9 25.47 -39.10 18.07
C ALA A 9 25.49 -38.06 16.95
N LEU A 10 24.79 -38.32 15.85
CA LEU A 10 24.37 -37.26 14.92
C LEU A 10 23.42 -36.34 15.71
N MET A 11 23.96 -35.29 16.34
CA MET A 11 23.17 -34.10 16.59
C MET A 11 22.80 -33.55 15.22
N ALA A 12 21.56 -33.77 14.80
CA ALA A 12 20.91 -32.94 13.81
C ALA A 12 20.83 -31.53 14.42
N ALA A 13 21.91 -30.75 14.26
CA ALA A 13 21.84 -29.32 14.43
C ALA A 13 20.88 -28.84 13.34
N SER A 14 19.62 -28.61 13.71
CA SER A 14 18.74 -27.77 12.92
C SER A 14 19.50 -26.47 12.67
N LEU A 15 19.86 -26.22 11.41
CA LEU A 15 20.27 -24.89 10.99
C LEU A 15 19.05 -24.00 11.23
N ALA A 16 18.97 -23.40 12.41
CA ALA A 16 17.96 -22.41 12.72
C ALA A 16 18.32 -21.19 11.88
N TRP A 17 17.64 -21.04 10.75
CA TRP A 17 17.63 -19.76 10.05
C TRP A 17 16.92 -18.76 10.96
N ALA A 18 17.53 -17.60 11.16
CA ALA A 18 16.90 -16.54 11.92
C ALA A 18 15.55 -16.20 11.27
N GLU A 19 14.49 -16.13 12.07
CA GLU A 19 13.18 -15.74 11.53
C GLU A 19 13.25 -14.28 11.04
N PRO A 20 12.62 -13.96 9.89
CA PRO A 20 12.54 -12.58 9.43
C PRO A 20 11.93 -11.68 10.50
N ALA A 21 12.52 -10.50 10.69
CA ALA A 21 12.05 -9.52 11.65
C ALA A 21 11.99 -8.13 11.02
N ALA A 22 11.20 -7.23 11.60
CA ALA A 22 11.08 -5.86 11.13
C ALA A 22 11.23 -4.86 12.27
N GLU A 23 12.01 -3.81 12.03
CA GLU A 23 12.09 -2.62 12.85
C GLU A 23 11.38 -1.46 12.15
N MET A 24 10.74 -0.60 12.92
CA MET A 24 10.03 0.57 12.42
C MET A 24 10.48 1.80 13.22
N SER A 25 11.08 2.77 12.52
CA SER A 25 11.50 4.05 13.09
C SER A 25 10.36 5.07 13.03
N GLU A 26 9.62 5.11 11.92
CA GLU A 26 8.43 5.92 11.76
C GLU A 26 7.31 5.12 11.06
N PRO A 27 6.02 5.37 11.36
CA PRO A 27 5.54 6.18 12.48
C PRO A 27 5.85 5.52 13.83
N VAL A 28 6.04 6.33 14.87
CA VAL A 28 6.07 5.83 16.25
C VAL A 28 4.64 5.66 16.78
N GLY A 29 4.46 4.72 17.70
CA GLY A 29 3.15 4.48 18.30
C GLY A 29 2.70 5.60 19.24
N GLY A 30 1.39 5.68 19.49
CA GLY A 30 0.79 6.64 20.41
C GLY A 30 0.18 7.86 19.73
N TRP A 31 0.16 9.01 20.41
CA TRP A 31 -0.50 10.22 19.92
C TRP A 31 0.47 11.09 19.11
N ARG A 32 0.08 11.43 17.88
CA ARG A 32 0.79 12.39 17.03
C ARG A 32 0.06 13.71 17.06
N PHE A 33 0.74 14.74 17.56
CA PHE A 33 0.20 16.10 17.62
C PHE A 33 0.88 16.99 16.58
N ASN A 34 0.08 17.81 15.90
CA ASN A 34 0.56 18.77 14.92
C ASN A 34 1.52 19.79 15.56
N GLY A 35 2.65 20.07 14.90
CA GLY A 35 3.66 21.03 15.37
C GLY A 35 4.66 20.49 16.41
N LEU A 36 4.51 19.24 16.89
CA LEU A 36 5.49 18.60 17.79
C LEU A 36 6.15 17.37 17.15
N LEU A 37 5.32 16.42 16.69
CA LEU A 37 5.75 15.15 16.07
C LEU A 37 5.36 15.07 14.58
N ASP A 38 4.60 16.05 14.11
CA ASP A 38 4.22 16.21 12.71
C ASP A 38 5.36 16.92 11.96
N ARG A 39 6.00 16.18 11.05
CA ARG A 39 7.05 16.69 10.15
C ARG A 39 6.58 16.64 8.69
N THR A 40 5.28 16.62 8.46
CA THR A 40 4.74 16.39 7.12
C THR A 40 5.02 17.53 6.15
N GLU A 41 5.29 18.74 6.63
CA GLU A 41 5.72 19.87 5.79
C GLU A 41 7.12 19.69 5.19
N ASN A 42 7.95 18.84 5.81
CA ASN A 42 9.29 18.56 5.32
C ASN A 42 9.22 17.79 3.99
N PRO A 43 10.14 18.08 3.05
CA PRO A 43 10.38 17.23 1.90
C PRO A 43 10.61 15.77 2.30
N GLN A 44 9.79 14.87 1.78
CA GLN A 44 9.92 13.42 1.95
C GLN A 44 10.19 12.76 0.60
N VAL A 45 10.98 11.68 0.60
CA VAL A 45 11.31 10.92 -0.61
C VAL A 45 11.23 9.44 -0.28
N ALA A 46 10.70 8.65 -1.21
CA ALA A 46 10.67 7.20 -1.06
C ALA A 46 12.08 6.60 -1.14
N TYR A 47 12.34 5.56 -0.35
CA TYR A 47 13.60 4.84 -0.27
C TYR A 47 13.36 3.32 -0.15
N PRO A 48 14.09 2.48 -0.92
CA PRO A 48 14.88 2.86 -2.08
C PRO A 48 14.00 3.53 -3.14
N THR A 49 14.62 4.14 -4.15
CA THR A 49 13.88 4.76 -5.24
C THR A 49 12.95 3.71 -5.89
N PRO A 50 11.62 3.91 -5.85
CA PRO A 50 10.69 2.98 -6.46
C PRO A 50 10.84 2.97 -7.98
N PRO A 51 10.31 1.95 -8.69
CA PRO A 51 10.39 1.88 -10.15
C PRO A 51 9.91 3.15 -10.84
N ILE A 52 8.89 3.79 -10.28
CA ILE A 52 8.41 5.10 -10.71
C ILE A 52 8.68 6.13 -9.62
N ASP A 53 9.68 6.96 -9.84
CA ASP A 53 10.11 7.99 -8.90
C ASP A 53 9.21 9.23 -8.98
N ARG A 54 8.57 9.56 -7.85
CA ARG A 54 7.72 10.74 -7.69
C ARG A 54 8.49 11.95 -7.17
N GLY A 55 9.79 11.79 -6.91
CA GLY A 55 10.63 12.83 -6.34
C GLY A 55 10.17 13.24 -4.94
N VAL A 56 10.29 14.53 -4.66
CA VAL A 56 10.00 15.11 -3.35
C VAL A 56 8.50 15.28 -3.15
N GLN A 57 7.98 14.70 -2.07
CA GLN A 57 6.61 14.85 -1.60
C GLN A 57 6.55 15.72 -0.33
N ARG A 58 5.39 16.35 -0.11
CA ARG A 58 5.09 17.14 1.10
C ARG A 58 3.71 16.74 1.62
N ASN A 59 3.42 17.12 2.85
CA ASN A 59 2.20 16.75 3.58
C ASN A 59 2.05 15.23 3.69
N ARG A 60 3.17 14.54 3.91
CA ARG A 60 3.25 13.08 4.05
C ARG A 60 3.99 12.69 5.32
N THR A 61 3.54 11.60 5.92
CA THR A 61 4.23 10.99 7.04
C THR A 61 5.08 9.84 6.49
N MET A 62 6.30 9.73 6.96
CA MET A 62 7.16 8.62 6.58
C MET A 62 6.78 7.34 7.30
N ILE A 63 6.79 6.26 6.53
CA ILE A 63 6.81 4.88 6.99
C ILE A 63 8.24 4.39 6.75
N GLU A 64 9.02 4.31 7.81
CA GLU A 64 10.45 4.01 7.76
C GLU A 64 10.80 2.87 8.69
N GLY A 65 11.77 2.08 8.24
CA GLY A 65 12.23 0.96 9.02
C GLY A 65 13.27 0.13 8.31
N ARG A 66 13.49 -1.06 8.87
CA ARG A 66 14.44 -2.02 8.36
C ARG A 66 13.94 -3.43 8.56
N LEU A 67 13.96 -4.22 7.50
CA LEU A 67 13.81 -5.67 7.58
C LEU A 67 15.16 -6.30 7.94
N LYS A 68 15.11 -7.31 8.81
CA LYS A 68 16.25 -8.12 9.24
C LYS A 68 16.02 -9.56 8.86
N ASP A 69 17.12 -10.27 8.60
CA ASP A 69 17.11 -11.71 8.36
C ASP A 69 16.20 -12.14 7.18
N ILE A 70 16.13 -11.29 6.14
CA ILE A 70 15.29 -11.48 4.94
C ILE A 70 15.81 -12.56 3.97
N GLY A 71 16.91 -13.23 4.29
CA GLY A 71 17.54 -14.23 3.42
C GLY A 71 17.98 -13.64 2.07
N THR A 72 18.26 -14.53 1.11
CA THR A 72 18.61 -14.15 -0.28
C THR A 72 17.41 -14.21 -1.23
N ALA A 73 16.27 -14.71 -0.75
CA ALA A 73 15.04 -14.84 -1.51
C ALA A 73 14.29 -13.48 -1.53
N ARG A 74 14.39 -12.78 -2.65
CA ARG A 74 13.79 -11.45 -2.91
C ARG A 74 12.27 -11.51 -3.13
N GLN A 75 11.54 -12.34 -2.41
CA GLN A 75 10.08 -12.29 -2.48
C GLN A 75 9.64 -10.96 -1.86
N PRO A 76 8.77 -10.18 -2.52
CA PRO A 76 8.39 -8.87 -2.01
C PRO A 76 7.70 -9.05 -0.65
N HIS A 77 8.31 -8.49 0.38
CA HIS A 77 7.59 -8.21 1.61
C HIS A 77 6.45 -7.23 1.32
N SER A 78 5.46 -7.18 2.18
CA SER A 78 4.35 -6.24 2.01
C SER A 78 4.21 -5.34 3.22
N LEU A 79 3.67 -4.16 2.96
CA LEU A 79 3.26 -3.20 3.96
C LEU A 79 1.73 -3.19 3.97
N ALA A 80 1.10 -3.10 5.13
CA ALA A 80 -0.33 -2.87 5.25
C ALA A 80 -0.58 -1.60 6.04
N VAL A 81 -1.27 -0.64 5.43
CA VAL A 81 -1.67 0.60 6.12
C VAL A 81 -3.18 0.57 6.33
N ASN A 82 -3.60 0.60 7.58
CA ASN A 82 -5.00 0.41 7.97
C ASN A 82 -5.61 -0.86 7.36
N GLY A 83 -4.80 -1.91 7.18
CA GLY A 83 -5.21 -3.16 6.52
C GLY A 83 -5.14 -3.16 4.99
N ASN A 84 -4.88 -2.01 4.35
CA ASN A 84 -4.73 -1.91 2.90
C ASN A 84 -3.33 -2.37 2.48
N PRO A 85 -3.19 -3.40 1.63
CA PRO A 85 -1.91 -3.94 1.23
C PRO A 85 -1.20 -3.02 0.23
N LEU A 86 0.11 -2.84 0.44
CA LEU A 86 1.02 -2.02 -0.33
C LEU A 86 2.31 -2.80 -0.61
N ASN A 87 2.90 -2.53 -1.76
CA ASN A 87 4.24 -3.03 -2.07
C ASN A 87 5.29 -2.37 -1.17
N LEU A 88 6.18 -3.20 -0.63
CA LEU A 88 7.31 -2.77 0.20
C LEU A 88 8.63 -3.02 -0.53
N TYR A 89 9.30 -1.93 -0.89
CA TYR A 89 10.63 -1.95 -1.48
C TYR A 89 11.68 -1.78 -0.39
N THR A 90 12.78 -2.52 -0.48
CA THR A 90 13.92 -2.39 0.42
C THR A 90 15.23 -2.36 -0.34
N ASP A 91 16.26 -1.74 0.23
CA ASP A 91 17.64 -1.90 -0.25
C ASP A 91 18.23 -3.28 0.15
N ASP A 92 19.50 -3.50 -0.20
CA ASP A 92 20.23 -4.74 0.12
C ASP A 92 20.42 -4.95 1.63
N GLU A 93 20.33 -3.89 2.43
CA GLU A 93 20.38 -3.93 3.89
C GLU A 93 19.00 -4.09 4.55
N GLY A 94 17.92 -4.13 3.76
CA GLY A 94 16.53 -4.23 4.21
C GLY A 94 15.89 -2.91 4.63
N ARG A 95 16.55 -1.76 4.43
CA ARG A 95 16.00 -0.44 4.79
C ARG A 95 14.92 -0.01 3.81
N PHE A 96 13.91 0.67 4.33
CA PHE A 96 12.82 1.24 3.55
C PHE A 96 12.36 2.57 4.14
N GLY A 97 11.80 3.41 3.27
CA GLY A 97 11.15 4.67 3.57
C GLY A 97 10.04 4.91 2.56
N ARG A 98 8.82 5.11 3.02
CA ARG A 98 7.68 5.37 2.15
C ARG A 98 6.84 6.52 2.70
N PRO A 99 6.74 7.64 1.97
CA PRO A 99 5.76 8.68 2.30
C PRO A 99 4.34 8.11 2.17
N TYR A 100 3.47 8.45 3.13
CA TYR A 100 2.08 8.02 3.12
C TYR A 100 1.14 9.11 3.66
N ALA A 101 -0.05 9.21 3.05
CA ALA A 101 -1.09 10.15 3.41
C ALA A 101 -2.06 9.54 4.44
N PHE A 102 -1.71 9.60 5.72
CA PHE A 102 -2.61 9.13 6.79
C PHE A 102 -3.79 10.06 7.00
N GLY A 103 -4.99 9.49 7.14
CA GLY A 103 -6.17 10.21 7.60
C GLY A 103 -6.05 10.65 9.07
N ALA A 104 -6.88 11.62 9.46
CA ALA A 104 -7.05 11.97 10.88
C ALA A 104 -7.60 10.75 11.67
N GLY A 105 -7.28 10.68 12.96
CA GLY A 105 -7.75 9.61 13.83
C GLY A 105 -6.82 8.39 13.90
N SER A 106 -7.40 7.21 14.14
CA SER A 106 -6.63 5.99 14.37
C SER A 106 -5.99 5.46 13.10
N ASN A 107 -4.70 5.14 13.17
CA ASN A 107 -3.96 4.57 12.05
C ASN A 107 -3.08 3.41 12.52
N SER A 108 -2.87 2.45 11.63
CA SER A 108 -1.99 1.30 11.86
C SER A 108 -1.11 1.07 10.65
N VAL A 109 0.14 0.74 10.90
CA VAL A 109 1.10 0.31 9.88
C VAL A 109 1.63 -1.05 10.28
N GLU A 110 1.63 -1.97 9.34
CA GLU A 110 2.07 -3.34 9.56
C GLU A 110 3.01 -3.78 8.45
N VAL A 111 4.19 -4.24 8.82
CA VAL A 111 5.12 -4.91 7.92
C VAL A 111 4.85 -6.40 7.99
N ARG A 112 4.67 -7.02 6.83
CA ARG A 112 4.35 -8.45 6.69
C ARG A 112 5.42 -9.17 5.88
N SER A 113 5.65 -10.45 6.21
CA SER A 113 6.50 -11.33 5.41
C SER A 113 5.87 -11.58 4.03
N SER A 114 6.65 -12.14 3.11
CA SER A 114 6.14 -12.66 1.83
C SER A 114 5.04 -13.73 2.01
N GLU A 115 5.02 -14.41 3.15
CA GLU A 115 3.98 -15.38 3.54
C GLU A 115 2.79 -14.73 4.25
N GLY A 116 2.77 -13.40 4.38
CA GLY A 116 1.71 -12.64 5.04
C GLY A 116 1.78 -12.62 6.57
N LYS A 117 2.83 -13.19 7.19
CA LYS A 117 3.03 -13.15 8.65
C LYS A 117 3.34 -11.72 9.10
N SER A 118 2.64 -11.22 10.12
CA SER A 118 2.96 -9.94 10.75
C SER A 118 4.36 -9.97 11.36
N LEU A 119 5.26 -9.14 10.85
CA LEU A 119 6.63 -8.98 11.38
C LEU A 119 6.70 -7.85 12.41
N LYS A 120 6.04 -6.73 12.11
CA LYS A 120 5.96 -5.57 13.01
C LYS A 120 4.68 -4.81 12.74
N ARG A 121 3.97 -4.43 13.80
CA ARG A 121 2.81 -3.55 13.73
C ARG A 121 3.01 -2.36 14.67
N VAL A 122 2.65 -1.18 14.19
CA VAL A 122 2.57 0.04 14.99
C VAL A 122 1.18 0.65 14.81
N GLN A 123 0.65 1.20 15.89
CA GLN A 123 -0.61 1.94 15.90
C GLN A 123 -0.39 3.30 16.52
N PHE A 124 -0.98 4.32 15.90
CA PHE A 124 -0.91 5.69 16.36
C PHE A 124 -2.21 6.43 16.07
N TYR A 125 -2.42 7.54 16.77
CA TYR A 125 -3.56 8.41 16.58
C TYR A 125 -3.08 9.75 16.01
N GLU A 126 -3.57 10.10 14.82
CA GLU A 126 -3.33 11.37 14.15
C GLU A 126 -4.31 12.43 14.68
N ALA A 127 -3.85 13.23 15.65
CA ALA A 127 -4.66 14.28 16.29
C ALA A 127 -4.54 15.64 15.57
N ASN A 128 -4.09 15.66 14.31
CA ASN A 128 -4.06 16.86 13.51
C ASN A 128 -5.48 17.26 13.07
N ASN A 129 -6.10 18.18 13.81
CA ASN A 129 -7.44 18.70 13.53
C ASN A 129 -7.53 19.54 12.25
N LEU A 130 -6.40 19.86 11.59
CA LEU A 130 -6.38 20.50 10.27
C LEU A 130 -6.57 19.48 9.14
N ARG A 131 -6.41 18.18 9.40
CA ARG A 131 -6.74 17.13 8.44
C ARG A 131 -8.23 16.84 8.49
N THR A 132 -8.90 17.03 7.36
CA THR A 132 -10.31 16.67 7.24
C THR A 132 -10.44 15.14 7.11
N PRO A 133 -11.23 14.48 7.97
CA PRO A 133 -11.46 13.04 7.86
C PRO A 133 -12.09 12.66 6.52
N ALA A 134 -11.72 11.50 5.98
CA ALA A 134 -12.30 10.99 4.74
C ALA A 134 -13.67 10.36 5.04
N GLN A 135 -14.71 10.85 4.34
CA GLN A 135 -16.04 10.24 4.41
C GLN A 135 -16.20 9.12 3.36
N ILE A 136 -15.53 9.25 2.21
CA ILE A 136 -15.30 8.13 1.29
C ILE A 136 -13.80 8.04 1.06
N ARG A 137 -13.24 6.86 1.27
CA ARG A 137 -11.89 6.51 0.86
C ARG A 137 -11.92 5.21 0.08
N VAL A 138 -11.25 5.18 -1.06
CA VAL A 138 -11.04 3.96 -1.84
C VAL A 138 -9.54 3.76 -1.95
N VAL A 139 -9.04 2.58 -1.61
CA VAL A 139 -7.62 2.24 -1.70
C VAL A 139 -7.49 0.99 -2.57
N LEU A 140 -6.78 1.12 -3.68
CA LEU A 140 -6.44 0.07 -4.63
C LEU A 140 -4.97 -0.31 -4.44
N GLY A 141 -4.69 -1.58 -4.18
CA GLY A 141 -3.34 -2.17 -4.19
C GLY A 141 -3.33 -3.48 -4.97
N TRP A 142 -2.16 -3.95 -5.39
CA TRP A 142 -2.04 -5.18 -6.20
C TRP A 142 -0.70 -5.89 -5.99
N ASP A 143 -0.64 -7.15 -6.42
CA ASP A 143 0.44 -8.09 -6.17
C ASP A 143 1.61 -8.03 -7.18
N ASP A 144 1.38 -7.50 -8.39
CA ASP A 144 2.42 -7.39 -9.41
C ASP A 144 3.09 -5.99 -9.41
N PRO A 145 4.37 -5.86 -9.00
CA PRO A 145 5.06 -4.57 -8.94
C PRO A 145 5.37 -3.95 -10.31
N LYS A 146 5.15 -4.68 -11.42
CA LYS A 146 5.29 -4.16 -12.78
C LYS A 146 3.95 -3.75 -13.38
N ALA A 147 2.84 -4.24 -12.86
CA ALA A 147 1.53 -3.85 -13.33
C ALA A 147 1.23 -2.39 -12.96
N GLU A 148 0.58 -1.69 -13.89
CA GLU A 148 0.00 -0.38 -13.70
C GLU A 148 -1.52 -0.51 -13.68
N LEU A 149 -2.12 -0.22 -12.53
CA LEU A 149 -3.56 -0.27 -12.34
C LEU A 149 -4.11 1.10 -12.01
N ASP A 150 -5.10 1.56 -12.79
CA ASP A 150 -5.75 2.84 -12.55
C ASP A 150 -7.08 2.65 -11.82
N LEU A 151 -7.33 3.53 -10.85
CA LEU A 151 -8.59 3.69 -10.14
C LEU A 151 -9.45 4.72 -10.86
N HIS A 152 -10.68 4.32 -11.18
CA HIS A 152 -11.66 5.17 -11.83
C HIS A 152 -12.90 5.30 -10.94
N ILE A 153 -13.19 6.52 -10.49
CA ILE A 153 -14.35 6.81 -9.64
C ILE A 153 -15.31 7.73 -10.38
N VAL A 154 -16.56 7.31 -10.54
CA VAL A 154 -17.64 8.16 -11.04
C VAL A 154 -18.54 8.56 -9.87
N THR A 155 -18.77 9.86 -9.76
CA THR A 155 -19.55 10.49 -8.68
C THR A 155 -21.00 10.77 -9.12
N PRO A 156 -21.95 10.99 -8.20
CA PRO A 156 -23.37 11.13 -8.53
C PRO A 156 -23.72 12.26 -9.50
N ASP A 157 -22.91 13.33 -9.53
CA ASP A 157 -23.03 14.46 -10.44
C ASP A 157 -22.34 14.22 -11.80
N GLY A 158 -21.88 12.99 -12.04
CA GLY A 158 -21.29 12.56 -13.31
C GLY A 158 -19.82 12.92 -13.48
N GLN A 159 -19.13 13.44 -12.45
CA GLN A 159 -17.70 13.67 -12.54
C GLN A 159 -16.94 12.34 -12.43
N HIS A 160 -15.82 12.24 -13.16
CA HIS A 160 -14.98 11.05 -13.25
C HIS A 160 -13.55 11.39 -12.81
N ALA A 161 -13.11 10.79 -11.71
CA ALA A 161 -11.74 10.85 -11.23
C ALA A 161 -10.95 9.65 -11.76
N PHE A 162 -9.82 9.90 -12.40
CA PHE A 162 -8.85 8.91 -12.91
C PHE A 162 -7.49 9.59 -13.12
N PHE A 163 -6.44 8.85 -13.52
CA PHE A 163 -5.07 9.39 -13.64
C PHE A 163 -4.99 10.74 -14.40
N GLY A 164 -5.73 10.89 -15.50
CA GLY A 164 -5.72 12.09 -16.34
C GLY A 164 -6.55 13.25 -15.80
N ARG A 165 -7.43 12.99 -14.83
CA ARG A 165 -8.25 13.99 -14.15
C ARG A 165 -8.42 13.59 -12.66
N PRO A 166 -7.36 13.70 -11.86
CA PRO A 166 -7.37 13.15 -10.50
C PRO A 166 -8.24 13.98 -9.55
N ALA A 167 -8.34 15.29 -9.75
CA ALA A 167 -9.13 16.18 -8.89
C ALA A 167 -10.52 16.46 -9.48
N LEU A 168 -11.55 16.34 -8.65
CA LEU A 168 -12.92 16.71 -8.96
C LEU A 168 -13.25 18.10 -8.40
N THR A 169 -14.29 18.73 -8.96
CA THR A 169 -14.74 20.05 -8.49
C THR A 169 -15.57 19.99 -7.21
N ASN A 170 -16.05 18.80 -6.83
CA ASN A 170 -16.86 18.56 -5.63
C ASN A 170 -16.02 18.14 -4.41
N GLY A 171 -14.69 18.35 -4.45
CA GLY A 171 -13.79 18.07 -3.33
C GLY A 171 -13.38 16.59 -3.18
N GLY A 172 -13.81 15.72 -4.09
CA GLY A 172 -13.26 14.38 -4.24
C GLY A 172 -12.02 14.37 -5.16
N GLY A 173 -11.14 13.40 -4.99
CA GLY A 173 -10.06 13.18 -5.94
C GLY A 173 -9.12 12.03 -5.60
N LEU A 174 -8.33 11.64 -6.59
CA LEU A 174 -7.20 10.73 -6.41
C LEU A 174 -6.05 11.45 -5.70
N ASP A 175 -5.34 10.73 -4.85
CA ASP A 175 -4.13 11.19 -4.20
C ASP A 175 -3.02 11.33 -5.26
N PRO A 176 -2.39 12.51 -5.44
CA PRO A 176 -1.46 12.75 -6.55
C PRO A 176 -0.24 11.82 -6.65
N ASP A 177 0.06 11.04 -5.62
CA ASP A 177 1.16 10.06 -5.57
C ASP A 177 0.74 8.61 -5.82
N GLY A 178 -0.57 8.35 -5.88
CA GLY A 178 -1.19 7.07 -6.23
C GLY A 178 -1.97 7.17 -7.53
N VAL A 179 -1.43 7.85 -8.54
CA VAL A 179 -2.03 7.97 -9.89
C VAL A 179 -1.17 7.31 -10.97
N ASP A 180 -0.04 6.72 -10.56
CA ASP A 180 0.96 6.10 -11.43
C ASP A 180 1.96 5.29 -10.55
N GLY A 181 2.27 4.06 -10.93
CA GLY A 181 3.19 3.14 -10.28
C GLY A 181 2.52 2.06 -9.44
N PRO A 182 3.29 1.18 -8.78
CA PRO A 182 2.86 -0.09 -8.18
C PRO A 182 1.97 0.03 -6.92
N GLY A 183 1.27 1.15 -6.77
CA GLY A 183 0.25 1.36 -5.77
C GLY A 183 0.77 1.86 -4.41
N PRO A 184 -0.17 2.25 -3.53
CA PRO A 184 -1.60 2.18 -3.79
C PRO A 184 -2.07 3.34 -4.67
N GLU A 185 -3.15 3.13 -5.39
CA GLU A 185 -3.98 4.25 -5.84
C GLU A 185 -5.05 4.54 -4.80
N MET A 186 -5.24 5.83 -4.47
CA MET A 186 -6.15 6.23 -3.40
C MET A 186 -7.09 7.32 -3.87
N PHE A 187 -8.39 7.15 -3.67
CA PHE A 187 -9.38 8.21 -3.78
C PHE A 187 -9.81 8.67 -2.40
N THR A 188 -9.93 9.99 -2.19
CA THR A 188 -10.49 10.57 -0.97
C THR A 188 -11.57 11.60 -1.32
N MET A 189 -12.68 11.56 -0.59
CA MET A 189 -13.73 12.58 -0.61
C MET A 189 -14.19 12.87 0.81
N THR A 190 -14.15 14.14 1.20
CA THR A 190 -14.46 14.60 2.56
C THR A 190 -15.89 15.10 2.71
N ALA A 191 -16.56 15.45 1.61
CA ALA A 191 -17.93 15.94 1.57
C ALA A 191 -18.75 15.23 0.47
N PRO A 192 -19.02 13.93 0.63
CA PRO A 192 -19.77 13.14 -0.34
C PRO A 192 -21.17 13.68 -0.59
N MET A 193 -21.60 13.54 -1.84
CA MET A 193 -22.93 13.90 -2.31
C MET A 193 -23.84 12.69 -2.19
N HIS A 194 -25.12 12.90 -1.88
CA HIS A 194 -26.07 11.80 -1.94
C HIS A 194 -26.28 11.32 -3.36
N GLY A 195 -26.21 10.00 -3.54
CA GLY A 195 -26.46 9.35 -4.83
C GLY A 195 -25.49 8.22 -5.13
N THR A 196 -25.47 7.80 -6.39
CA THR A 196 -24.76 6.62 -6.84
C THR A 196 -23.31 6.92 -7.20
N TYR A 197 -22.40 6.17 -6.58
CA TYR A 197 -20.99 6.12 -6.89
C TYR A 197 -20.66 4.82 -7.61
N LEU A 198 -19.73 4.91 -8.55
CA LEU A 198 -19.21 3.77 -9.30
C LEU A 198 -17.70 3.70 -9.13
N VAL A 199 -17.21 2.52 -8.74
CA VAL A 199 -15.79 2.23 -8.55
C VAL A 199 -15.36 1.24 -9.62
N TYR A 200 -14.42 1.63 -10.46
CA TYR A 200 -13.83 0.80 -11.49
C TYR A 200 -12.33 0.69 -11.28
N VAL A 201 -11.76 -0.42 -11.76
CA VAL A 201 -10.32 -0.60 -11.86
C VAL A 201 -9.96 -0.92 -13.29
N ASN A 202 -8.91 -0.28 -13.79
CA ASN A 202 -8.36 -0.52 -15.10
C ASN A 202 -6.99 -1.18 -14.98
N TYR A 203 -6.74 -2.27 -15.70
CA TYR A 203 -5.37 -2.74 -15.93
C TYR A 203 -4.81 -1.97 -17.12
N TRP A 204 -4.08 -0.89 -16.86
CA TRP A 204 -3.70 0.06 -17.90
C TRP A 204 -2.52 -0.43 -18.74
N GLY A 205 -1.54 -1.08 -18.12
CA GLY A 205 -0.36 -1.60 -18.80
C GLY A 205 0.68 -2.09 -17.81
N ASN A 206 1.92 -2.29 -18.27
CA ASN A 206 3.04 -2.61 -17.38
C ASN A 206 4.14 -1.58 -17.49
N TYR A 207 4.94 -1.48 -16.43
CA TYR A 207 6.13 -0.68 -16.37
C TYR A 207 7.38 -1.57 -16.30
N GLY A 208 8.37 -1.27 -17.15
CA GLY A 208 9.62 -2.02 -17.24
C GLY A 208 10.83 -1.12 -17.54
N SER A 209 11.97 -1.74 -17.86
CA SER A 209 13.22 -1.02 -18.16
C SER A 209 13.14 -0.08 -19.37
N GLY A 210 12.19 -0.32 -20.28
CA GLY A 210 11.89 0.53 -21.44
C GLY A 210 10.78 1.55 -21.21
N GLY A 211 10.29 1.70 -19.98
CA GLY A 211 9.10 2.49 -19.66
C GLY A 211 7.82 1.66 -19.76
N TYR A 212 6.70 2.32 -20.03
CA TYR A 212 5.41 1.64 -20.18
C TYR A 212 5.36 0.76 -21.42
N ASN A 213 4.73 -0.39 -21.25
CA ASN A 213 4.50 -1.35 -22.31
C ASN A 213 3.07 -1.90 -22.19
N PHE A 214 2.49 -2.21 -23.34
CA PHE A 214 1.12 -2.71 -23.49
C PHE A 214 1.11 -4.09 -24.16
N ASP A 215 2.26 -4.77 -24.14
CA ASP A 215 2.43 -6.10 -24.71
C ASP A 215 2.17 -7.13 -23.62
N GLU A 216 1.03 -7.81 -23.72
CA GLU A 216 0.62 -8.84 -22.75
C GLU A 216 1.61 -10.01 -22.68
N THR A 217 2.41 -10.25 -23.73
CA THR A 217 3.43 -11.31 -23.72
C THR A 217 4.60 -11.01 -22.77
N SER A 218 4.73 -9.76 -22.32
CA SER A 218 5.73 -9.34 -21.34
C SER A 218 5.26 -9.50 -19.89
N ASN A 219 3.99 -9.86 -19.66
CA ASN A 219 3.44 -10.06 -18.33
C ASN A 219 4.18 -11.19 -17.63
N GLN A 220 4.63 -10.93 -16.39
CA GLN A 220 5.23 -12.00 -15.58
C GLN A 220 4.17 -12.90 -14.96
N ASN A 221 2.99 -12.34 -14.68
CA ASN A 221 1.85 -13.04 -14.14
C ASN A 221 0.72 -13.06 -15.17
N GLU A 222 0.09 -14.22 -15.37
CA GLU A 222 -1.09 -14.35 -16.24
C GLU A 222 -2.32 -13.63 -15.69
N VAL A 223 -2.35 -13.41 -14.37
CA VAL A 223 -3.43 -12.73 -13.66
C VAL A 223 -2.80 -11.82 -12.62
N ILE A 224 -3.20 -10.55 -12.62
CA ILE A 224 -2.88 -9.61 -11.55
C ILE A 224 -4.01 -9.63 -10.55
N THR A 225 -3.69 -9.80 -9.27
CA THR A 225 -4.67 -9.76 -8.19
C THR A 225 -4.63 -8.38 -7.57
N SER A 226 -5.68 -7.60 -7.82
CA SER A 226 -5.89 -6.34 -7.12
C SER A 226 -6.80 -6.52 -5.90
N GLN A 227 -6.56 -5.71 -4.87
CA GLN A 227 -7.41 -5.57 -3.71
C GLN A 227 -7.87 -4.12 -3.58
N ILE A 228 -9.18 -3.93 -3.45
CA ILE A 228 -9.80 -2.62 -3.28
C ILE A 228 -10.47 -2.58 -1.94
N ASN A 229 -10.18 -1.54 -1.16
CA ASN A 229 -10.80 -1.29 0.12
C ASN A 229 -11.63 -0.01 0.03
N LEU A 230 -12.95 -0.15 0.08
CA LEU A 230 -13.89 0.96 0.23
C LEU A 230 -14.12 1.20 1.72
N VAL A 231 -13.74 2.37 2.19
CA VAL A 231 -13.94 2.84 3.56
C VAL A 231 -14.90 4.02 3.54
N LEU A 232 -16.03 3.88 4.25
CA LEU A 232 -16.97 4.95 4.50
C LEU A 232 -16.77 5.46 5.93
N ASN A 233 -16.83 6.78 6.12
CA ASN A 233 -16.72 7.46 7.42
C ASN A 233 -15.49 7.01 8.23
N GLU A 234 -14.32 7.07 7.60
CA GLU A 234 -13.08 6.57 8.18
C GLU A 234 -12.81 7.19 9.57
N ASN A 235 -12.39 6.34 10.51
CA ASN A 235 -12.05 6.73 11.88
C ASN A 235 -13.21 7.35 12.69
N THR A 236 -14.45 7.02 12.33
CA THR A 236 -15.66 7.36 13.09
C THR A 236 -16.35 6.12 13.65
N VAL A 237 -17.34 6.32 14.51
CA VAL A 237 -18.20 5.22 15.00
C VAL A 237 -19.06 4.60 13.91
N ASP A 238 -19.27 5.31 12.81
CA ASP A 238 -20.06 4.89 11.65
C ASP A 238 -19.16 4.35 10.52
N GLU A 239 -17.89 4.03 10.84
CA GLU A 239 -16.96 3.50 9.85
C GLU A 239 -17.47 2.17 9.28
N LYS A 240 -17.51 2.08 7.94
CA LYS A 240 -17.81 0.83 7.23
C LYS A 240 -16.68 0.51 6.27
N ARG A 241 -16.22 -0.74 6.26
CA ARG A 241 -15.21 -1.24 5.32
C ARG A 241 -15.74 -2.38 4.48
N GLU A 242 -15.50 -2.31 3.18
CA GLU A 242 -15.74 -3.38 2.24
C GLU A 242 -14.45 -3.63 1.44
N THR A 243 -14.00 -4.88 1.42
CA THR A 243 -12.81 -5.30 0.68
C THR A 243 -13.21 -6.19 -0.49
N PHE A 244 -12.68 -5.88 -1.67
CA PHE A 244 -12.91 -6.62 -2.91
C PHE A 244 -11.56 -7.13 -3.43
N VAL A 245 -11.53 -8.39 -3.87
CA VAL A 245 -10.39 -8.96 -4.59
C VAL A 245 -10.80 -9.09 -6.05
N VAL A 246 -10.07 -8.42 -6.94
CA VAL A 246 -10.43 -8.28 -8.35
C VAL A 246 -9.27 -8.81 -9.21
N PRO A 247 -9.43 -10.00 -9.82
CA PRO A 247 -8.46 -10.53 -10.75
C PRO A 247 -8.58 -9.82 -12.11
N LEU A 248 -7.46 -9.35 -12.66
CA LEU A 248 -7.34 -8.69 -13.95
C LEU A 248 -6.47 -9.56 -14.87
N ARG A 249 -6.88 -9.74 -16.13
CA ARG A 249 -6.25 -10.72 -17.04
C ARG A 249 -5.58 -10.06 -18.24
N ALA A 250 -6.21 -9.03 -18.79
CA ALA A 250 -5.78 -8.42 -20.03
C ALA A 250 -5.50 -6.93 -19.83
N ILE A 251 -4.47 -6.45 -20.55
CA ILE A 251 -4.17 -5.03 -20.58
C ILE A 251 -5.33 -4.32 -21.30
N GLY A 252 -5.83 -3.26 -20.69
CA GLY A 252 -7.02 -2.52 -21.10
C GLY A 252 -8.32 -2.96 -20.41
N ASP A 253 -8.32 -4.03 -19.60
CA ASP A 253 -9.51 -4.45 -18.83
C ASP A 253 -9.99 -3.29 -17.95
N LEU A 254 -11.24 -2.87 -18.10
CA LEU A 254 -11.91 -1.90 -17.21
C LEU A 254 -13.08 -2.60 -16.52
N LEU A 255 -12.91 -2.91 -15.23
CA LEU A 255 -13.88 -3.68 -14.47
C LEU A 255 -14.64 -2.80 -13.50
N LEU A 256 -15.98 -2.87 -13.52
CA LEU A 256 -16.82 -2.31 -12.46
C LEU A 256 -16.70 -3.20 -11.22
N VAL A 257 -16.16 -2.65 -10.15
CA VAL A 257 -15.94 -3.37 -8.89
C VAL A 257 -17.10 -3.18 -7.95
N LYS A 258 -17.58 -1.95 -7.81
CA LYS A 258 -18.66 -1.63 -6.88
C LYS A 258 -19.52 -0.50 -7.39
N THR A 259 -20.83 -0.67 -7.20
CA THR A 259 -21.81 0.40 -7.20
C THR A 259 -22.34 0.54 -5.78
N PHE A 260 -22.37 1.76 -5.25
CA PHE A 260 -22.92 2.04 -3.93
C PHE A 260 -23.60 3.41 -3.89
N ASN A 261 -24.52 3.59 -2.94
CA ASN A 261 -25.09 4.89 -2.62
C ASN A 261 -24.50 5.38 -1.31
N TYR A 262 -24.27 6.69 -1.22
CA TYR A 262 -23.88 7.38 0.01
C TYR A 262 -25.02 8.26 0.53
#